data_AF-A0A8C5I7K3-F1
#
_entry.id   AF-A0A8C5I7K3-F1
#
_cell.length_a   1.000
_cell.length_b   1.000
_cell.length_c   1.000
_cell.angle_alpha   90.00
_cell.angle_beta   90.00
_cell.angle_gamma   90.00
#
_symmetry.space_group_name_H-M   'P 1'
#
loop_
_entity.id
_entity.type
_entity.pdbx_description
1 polymer ?
#
loop_
_entity_poly.entity_id
_entity_poly.type
_entity_poly.pdbx_seq_one_letter_code
_entity_poly.pdbx_strand_id
1 'polypeptide(L)'
;MEMGKKLLAAGQLADALSHFHAAVDGDPKNYMAYYRRATVFLAMGKSKSALPDLSRVIELKPDFTSARLQRGNLLLKQGKLDEAESDYKKVLKSSPTEKEEKEASGQLTKSDELQRLLAQSRRSFQKKDYVTAAAELDAIIDTCVWDAASREMRAECWIELGEVGKAIGDLKAASKLRNDNTQAFYKLSTIYYNLGDHEMSLNEVRECLKLDPDHKQCYSHYKQVKKLNKQIQSAEELIQEQRFEEAVSKYEAVMKTEPNVHLFSLLAKARICHALSQVRIIIARTAVGLLFIKHSEGDRQIKEGLEKAQRLLKQSRKRDYYKILGVKRTAQKKEIIKAYRKLAQQWHPDNFQDPVEKKKAEKKFIDIAQAKEVLTDPEMRTKFDHGEDPMDPESQQGHSFHGGSQHFQGFNPFGSGPFNFKFNFN
;
A
#
# COMPACT_ATOMS: atom_id res chain seq x y z
N MET A 1 11.09 49.20 21.56
CA MET A 1 11.26 48.48 22.84
C MET A 1 10.05 48.62 23.78
N GLU A 2 9.65 49.82 24.19
CA GLU A 2 8.56 49.99 25.18
C GLU A 2 7.18 49.49 24.71
N MET A 3 6.81 49.75 23.45
CA MET A 3 5.54 49.25 22.91
C MET A 3 5.49 47.72 22.91
N GLY A 4 6.59 47.06 22.53
CA GLY A 4 6.69 45.59 22.57
C GLY A 4 6.53 45.01 23.98
N LYS A 5 7.03 45.69 25.02
CA LYS A 5 6.83 45.28 26.43
C LYS A 5 5.37 45.37 26.85
N LYS A 6 4.67 46.45 26.49
CA LYS A 6 3.24 46.63 26.80
C LYS A 6 2.40 45.54 26.13
N LEU A 7 2.64 45.28 24.85
CA LEU A 7 1.94 44.24 24.09
C LEU A 7 2.21 42.84 24.65
N LEU A 8 3.45 42.55 25.08
CA LEU A 8 3.79 41.30 25.74
C LEU A 8 3.03 41.13 27.06
N ALA A 9 2.95 42.18 27.88
CA ALA A 9 2.18 42.16 29.12
C ALA A 9 0.67 41.99 28.88
N ALA A 10 0.17 42.50 27.75
CA ALA A 10 -1.22 42.33 27.30
C ALA A 10 -1.48 40.97 26.62
N GLY A 11 -0.47 40.10 26.50
CA GLY A 11 -0.60 38.79 25.84
C GLY A 11 -0.65 38.84 24.30
N GLN A 12 -0.45 40.01 23.69
CA GLN A 12 -0.42 40.18 22.24
C GLN A 12 0.96 39.79 21.69
N LEU A 13 1.24 38.47 21.69
CA LEU A 13 2.56 37.93 21.39
C LEU A 13 3.02 38.21 19.95
N ALA A 14 2.12 38.16 18.96
CA ALA A 14 2.47 38.40 17.56
C ALA A 14 2.89 39.87 17.31
N ASP A 15 2.13 40.82 17.85
CA ASP A 15 2.44 42.24 17.70
C ASP A 15 3.70 42.62 18.49
N ALA A 16 3.84 42.07 19.71
CA ALA A 16 5.06 42.23 20.51
C ALA A 16 6.30 41.73 19.75
N LEU A 17 6.19 40.60 19.06
CA LEU A 17 7.27 40.02 18.27
C LEU A 17 7.72 40.97 17.16
N SER A 18 6.79 41.57 16.41
CA SER A 18 7.09 42.55 15.35
C SER A 18 7.87 43.76 15.89
N HIS A 19 7.47 44.29 17.05
CA HIS A 19 8.20 45.39 17.69
C HIS A 19 9.58 45.00 18.21
N PHE A 20 9.77 43.77 18.67
CA PHE A 20 11.09 43.28 19.08
C PHE A 20 11.99 42.95 17.87
N HIS A 21 11.43 42.56 16.73
CA HIS A 21 12.18 42.51 15.46
C HIS A 21 12.74 43.88 15.09
N ALA A 22 11.87 44.90 15.01
CA ALA A 22 12.30 46.26 14.72
C ALA A 22 13.31 46.80 15.73
N ALA A 23 13.22 46.38 17.00
CA ALA A 23 14.19 46.77 18.02
C ALA A 23 15.58 46.12 17.83
N VAL A 24 15.63 44.87 17.39
CA VAL A 24 16.88 44.18 17.06
C VAL A 24 17.50 44.77 15.79
N ASP A 25 16.68 45.08 14.79
CA ASP A 25 17.15 45.66 13.53
C ASP A 25 17.66 47.09 13.73
N GLY A 26 17.04 47.86 14.61
CA GLY A 26 17.44 49.22 14.96
C GLY A 26 18.70 49.31 15.83
N ASP A 27 18.95 48.31 16.69
CA ASP A 27 20.18 48.23 17.48
C ASP A 27 20.64 46.76 17.67
N PRO A 28 21.49 46.25 16.77
CA PRO A 28 22.00 44.88 16.82
C PRO A 28 22.94 44.57 18.00
N LYS A 29 23.34 45.56 18.80
CA LYS A 29 24.17 45.36 20.01
C LYS A 29 23.34 45.32 21.29
N ASN A 30 22.05 45.62 21.21
CA ASN A 30 21.16 45.61 22.37
C ASN A 30 20.76 44.19 22.77
N TYR A 31 21.49 43.60 23.73
CA TYR A 31 21.20 42.26 24.25
C TYR A 31 19.77 42.14 24.82
N MET A 32 19.19 43.21 25.37
CA MET A 32 17.81 43.17 25.91
C MET A 32 16.78 43.02 24.80
N ALA A 33 17.02 43.54 23.59
CA ALA A 33 16.13 43.34 22.46
C ALA A 33 16.06 41.86 22.07
N TYR A 34 17.23 41.20 21.95
CA TYR A 34 17.31 39.75 21.72
C TYR A 34 16.66 38.94 22.85
N TYR A 35 16.94 39.27 24.12
CA TYR A 35 16.37 38.53 25.24
C TYR A 35 14.84 38.64 25.25
N ARG A 36 14.28 39.83 25.04
CA ARG A 36 12.83 40.01 24.98
C ARG A 36 12.22 39.27 23.80
N ARG A 37 12.84 39.34 22.62
CA ARG A 37 12.40 38.57 21.44
C ARG A 37 12.40 37.07 21.71
N ALA A 38 13.47 36.54 22.34
CA ALA A 38 13.54 35.15 22.77
C ALA A 38 12.41 34.77 23.73
N THR A 39 12.10 35.61 24.72
CA THR A 39 10.99 35.33 25.66
C THR A 39 9.63 35.29 24.96
N VAL A 40 9.41 36.15 23.96
CA VAL A 40 8.19 36.09 23.13
C VAL A 40 8.16 34.80 22.31
N PHE A 41 9.27 34.42 21.68
CA PHE A 41 9.36 33.14 20.97
C PHE A 41 9.06 31.94 21.88
N LEU A 42 9.58 31.93 23.11
CA LEU A 42 9.30 30.88 24.09
C LEU A 42 7.82 30.86 24.50
N ALA A 43 7.21 32.02 24.74
CA ALA A 43 5.78 32.14 25.06
C ALA A 43 4.89 31.65 23.90
N MET A 44 5.34 31.80 22.64
CA MET A 44 4.67 31.26 21.45
C MET A 44 4.99 29.78 21.18
N GLY A 45 5.80 29.12 22.01
CA GLY A 45 6.25 27.75 21.78
C GLY A 45 7.27 27.59 20.64
N LYS A 46 7.80 28.69 20.09
CA LYS A 46 8.78 28.72 18.98
C LYS A 46 10.21 28.56 19.49
N SER A 47 10.47 27.43 20.13
CA SER A 47 11.74 27.10 20.78
C SER A 47 12.96 27.17 19.85
N LYS A 48 12.81 26.72 18.59
CA LYS A 48 13.86 26.81 17.55
C LYS A 48 14.33 28.24 17.27
N SER A 49 13.41 29.21 17.23
CA SER A 49 13.73 30.62 16.98
C SER A 49 14.31 31.33 18.20
N ALA A 50 14.01 30.84 19.42
CA ALA A 50 14.51 31.44 20.65
C ALA A 50 16.00 31.14 20.92
N LEU A 51 16.48 29.95 20.53
CA LEU A 51 17.84 29.49 20.86
C LEU A 51 18.96 30.40 20.31
N PRO A 52 18.91 30.86 19.04
CA PRO A 52 19.88 31.80 18.51
C PRO A 52 19.88 33.14 19.26
N ASP A 53 18.70 33.67 19.59
CA ASP A 53 18.56 34.92 20.33
C ASP A 53 19.15 34.80 21.75
N LEU A 54 18.87 33.71 22.47
CA LEU A 54 19.46 33.47 23.79
C LEU A 54 20.99 33.33 23.72
N SER A 55 21.50 32.66 22.68
CA SER A 55 22.95 32.55 22.48
C SER A 55 23.57 33.91 22.21
N ARG A 56 22.92 34.75 21.39
CA ARG A 56 23.37 36.11 21.10
C ARG A 56 23.37 37.00 22.35
N VAL A 57 22.39 36.82 23.25
CA VAL A 57 22.38 37.51 24.54
C VAL A 57 23.62 37.15 25.36
N ILE A 58 23.96 35.86 25.44
CA ILE A 58 25.10 35.36 26.22
C ILE A 58 26.43 35.84 25.61
N GLU A 59 26.52 35.94 24.29
CA GLU A 59 27.67 36.53 23.60
C GLU A 59 27.85 38.02 23.91
N LEU A 60 26.77 38.79 23.83
CA LEU A 60 26.80 40.24 24.08
C LEU A 60 26.97 40.58 25.56
N LYS A 61 26.41 39.74 26.45
CA LYS A 61 26.41 39.95 27.90
C LYS A 61 26.59 38.62 28.65
N PRO A 62 27.84 38.17 28.87
CA PRO A 62 28.13 36.88 29.50
C PRO A 62 27.72 36.75 30.98
N ASP A 63 27.60 37.86 31.70
CA ASP A 63 27.17 37.95 33.11
C ASP A 63 25.65 37.82 33.27
N PHE A 64 24.87 37.85 32.19
CA PHE A 64 23.42 37.76 32.26
C PHE A 64 22.94 36.31 32.44
N THR A 65 22.93 35.85 33.71
CA THR A 65 22.58 34.50 34.13
C THR A 65 21.20 34.04 33.67
N SER A 66 20.21 34.92 33.67
CA SER A 66 18.84 34.56 33.31
C SER A 66 18.72 34.03 31.88
N ALA A 67 19.43 34.62 30.91
CA ALA A 67 19.43 34.11 29.54
C ALA A 67 20.12 32.74 29.43
N ARG A 68 21.19 32.53 30.19
CA ARG A 68 21.89 31.25 30.24
C ARG A 68 21.04 30.15 30.87
N LEU A 69 20.32 30.46 31.96
CA LEU A 69 19.37 29.55 32.57
C LEU A 69 18.24 29.16 31.59
N GLN A 70 17.67 30.14 30.88
CA GLN A 70 16.65 29.89 29.85
C GLN A 70 17.18 29.04 28.69
N ARG A 71 18.43 29.27 28.27
CA ARG A 71 19.07 28.45 27.24
C ARG A 71 19.31 27.02 27.72
N GLY A 72 19.79 26.83 28.94
CA GLY A 72 19.92 25.50 29.56
C GLY A 72 18.60 24.74 29.59
N ASN A 73 17.52 25.39 30.03
CA ASN A 73 16.16 24.80 30.06
C ASN A 73 15.67 24.39 28.66
N LEU A 74 15.98 25.19 27.65
CA LEU A 74 15.65 24.91 26.27
C LEU A 74 16.47 23.73 25.71
N LEU A 75 17.77 23.71 25.99
CA LEU A 75 18.69 22.63 25.60
C LEU A 75 18.30 21.29 26.25
N LEU A 76 17.92 21.32 27.53
CA LEU A 76 17.41 20.15 28.26
C LEU A 76 16.17 19.57 27.58
N LYS A 77 15.19 20.42 27.23
CA LYS A 77 13.99 19.98 26.49
C LYS A 77 14.31 19.40 25.12
N GLN A 78 15.40 19.83 24.48
CA GLN A 78 15.90 19.29 23.21
C GLN A 78 16.72 18.00 23.37
N GLY A 79 16.96 17.53 24.60
CA GLY A 79 17.80 16.36 24.88
C GLY A 79 19.30 16.63 24.76
N LYS A 80 19.72 17.90 24.63
CA LYS A 80 21.13 18.31 24.57
C LYS A 80 21.71 18.45 25.98
N LEU A 81 21.78 17.31 26.68
CA LEU A 81 22.09 17.25 28.12
C LEU A 81 23.45 17.88 28.45
N ASP A 82 24.52 17.52 27.74
CA ASP A 82 25.86 18.05 28.02
C ASP A 82 25.95 19.59 27.86
N GLU A 83 25.30 20.14 26.83
CA GLU A 83 25.24 21.59 26.59
C GLU A 83 24.42 22.28 27.69
N ALA A 84 23.30 21.68 28.10
CA ALA A 84 22.44 22.20 29.16
C ALA A 84 23.17 22.24 30.52
N GLU A 85 23.87 21.16 30.88
CA GLU A 85 24.66 21.10 32.11
C GLU A 85 25.78 22.13 32.14
N SER A 86 26.45 22.34 31.00
CA SER A 86 27.48 23.38 30.89
C SER A 86 26.91 24.76 31.21
N ASP A 87 25.70 25.04 30.73
CA ASP A 87 25.00 26.29 31.02
C ASP A 87 24.58 26.39 32.49
N TYR A 88 23.97 25.36 33.07
CA TYR A 88 23.60 25.35 34.50
C TYR A 88 24.82 25.52 35.41
N LYS A 89 25.90 24.78 35.15
CA LYS A 89 27.16 24.89 35.90
C LYS A 89 27.76 26.31 35.82
N LYS A 90 27.63 26.99 34.67
CA LYS A 90 28.06 28.38 34.51
C LYS A 90 27.15 29.37 35.23
N VAL A 91 25.84 29.14 35.28
CA VAL A 91 24.90 29.95 36.08
C VAL A 91 25.29 29.89 37.55
N LEU A 92 25.51 28.68 38.09
CA LEU A 92 25.91 28.46 39.49
C LEU A 92 27.25 29.12 39.85
N LYS A 93 28.13 29.35 38.88
CA LYS A 93 29.43 30.03 39.07
C LYS A 93 29.37 31.56 38.93
N SER A 94 28.28 32.13 38.41
CA SER A 94 28.22 33.55 37.99
C SER A 94 27.38 34.43 38.94
N SER A 95 27.41 34.15 40.24
CA SER A 95 26.63 34.85 41.28
C SER A 95 25.12 34.93 40.96
N PRO A 96 24.43 33.78 40.89
CA PRO A 96 22.99 33.73 40.61
C PRO A 96 22.16 34.30 41.77
N THR A 97 20.91 34.66 41.49
CA THR A 97 19.93 34.87 42.57
C THR A 97 19.59 33.53 43.25
N GLU A 98 19.14 33.53 44.50
CA GLU A 98 18.74 32.30 45.22
C GLU A 98 17.75 31.44 44.42
N LYS A 99 16.80 32.09 43.72
CA LYS A 99 15.84 31.43 42.84
C LYS A 99 16.52 30.76 41.64
N GLU A 100 17.41 31.47 40.97
CA GLU A 100 18.16 30.94 39.81
C GLU A 100 19.10 29.82 40.23
N GLU A 101 19.72 29.92 41.41
CA GLU A 101 20.59 28.87 41.96
C GLU A 101 19.80 27.59 42.21
N LYS A 102 18.66 27.68 42.89
CA LYS A 102 17.78 26.53 43.17
C LYS A 102 17.26 25.91 41.88
N GLU A 103 16.86 26.73 40.90
CA GLU A 103 16.40 26.24 39.60
C GLU A 103 17.53 25.54 38.84
N ALA A 104 18.70 26.18 38.69
CA ALA A 104 19.84 25.62 38.00
C ALA A 104 20.33 24.31 38.63
N SER A 105 20.42 24.25 39.96
CA SER A 105 20.81 23.03 40.68
C SER A 105 19.79 21.92 40.50
N GLY A 106 18.49 22.22 40.56
CA GLY A 106 17.43 21.23 40.34
C GLY A 106 17.43 20.66 38.92
N GLN A 107 17.61 21.52 37.92
CA GLN A 107 17.70 21.09 36.52
C GLN A 107 18.99 20.32 36.22
N LEU A 108 20.10 20.68 36.89
CA LEU A 108 21.36 19.95 36.77
C LEU A 108 21.23 18.50 37.28
N THR A 109 20.66 18.29 38.47
CA THR A 109 20.39 16.94 38.99
C THR A 109 19.49 16.15 38.05
N LYS A 110 18.48 16.80 37.47
CA LYS A 110 17.58 16.17 36.50
C LYS A 110 18.30 15.78 35.20
N SER A 111 19.21 16.63 34.71
CA SER A 111 20.05 16.32 33.55
C SER A 111 20.93 15.10 33.79
N ASP A 112 21.60 15.03 34.94
CA ASP A 112 22.45 13.89 35.32
C ASP A 112 21.64 12.58 35.36
N GLU A 113 20.41 12.60 35.88
CA GLU A 113 19.51 11.45 35.90
C GLU A 113 19.11 11.02 34.47
N LEU A 114 18.73 11.98 33.63
CA LEU A 114 18.38 11.72 32.23
C LEU A 114 19.56 11.15 31.44
N GLN A 115 20.78 11.60 31.71
CA GLN A 115 21.97 11.11 31.03
C GLN A 115 22.25 9.64 31.39
N ARG A 116 22.06 9.27 32.66
CA ARG A 116 22.15 7.87 33.10
C ARG A 116 21.07 7.01 32.45
N LEU A 117 19.83 7.50 32.41
CA LEU A 117 18.71 6.81 31.80
C LEU A 117 18.91 6.62 30.29
N LEU A 118 19.44 7.63 29.59
CA LEU A 118 19.79 7.54 28.16
C LEU A 118 20.91 6.53 27.90
N ALA A 119 21.91 6.46 28.78
CA ALA A 119 22.95 5.43 28.69
C ALA A 119 22.41 4.02 28.99
N GLN A 120 21.39 3.90 29.84
CA GLN A 120 20.69 2.66 30.10
C GLN A 120 19.84 2.23 28.88
N SER A 121 19.03 3.12 28.32
CA SER A 121 18.20 2.84 27.14
C SER A 121 19.02 2.41 25.93
N ARG A 122 20.18 3.03 25.71
CA ARG A 122 21.13 2.59 24.67
C ARG A 122 21.65 1.17 24.91
N ARG A 123 21.90 0.78 26.17
CA ARG A 123 22.33 -0.59 26.51
C ARG A 123 21.21 -1.59 26.33
N SER A 124 19.99 -1.26 26.76
CA SER A 124 18.79 -2.07 26.55
C SER A 124 18.54 -2.28 25.05
N PHE A 125 18.66 -1.22 24.25
CA PHE A 125 18.55 -1.25 22.79
C PHE A 125 19.60 -2.17 22.14
N GLN A 126 20.88 -2.06 22.53
CA GLN A 126 21.95 -2.93 22.02
C GLN A 126 21.75 -4.41 22.37
N LYS A 127 21.15 -4.69 23.53
CA LYS A 127 20.77 -6.05 23.95
C LYS A 127 19.51 -6.57 23.24
N LYS A 128 18.89 -5.76 22.37
CA LYS A 128 17.60 -6.02 21.71
C LYS A 128 16.42 -6.18 22.69
N ASP A 129 16.55 -5.66 23.91
CA ASP A 129 15.44 -5.51 24.83
C ASP A 129 14.69 -4.23 24.51
N TYR A 130 13.91 -4.27 23.42
CA TYR A 130 13.21 -3.12 22.88
C TYR A 130 12.05 -2.65 23.77
N VAL A 131 11.46 -3.55 24.56
CA VAL A 131 10.36 -3.20 25.48
C VAL A 131 10.90 -2.30 26.59
N THR A 132 11.98 -2.72 27.25
CA THR A 132 12.61 -1.93 28.31
C THR A 132 13.19 -0.64 27.74
N ALA A 133 13.89 -0.70 26.60
CA ALA A 133 14.43 0.49 25.96
C ALA A 133 13.35 1.52 25.61
N ALA A 134 12.20 1.08 25.09
CA ALA A 134 11.09 1.98 24.77
C ALA A 134 10.48 2.65 26.00
N ALA A 135 10.34 1.92 27.11
CA ALA A 135 9.86 2.47 28.39
C ALA A 135 10.83 3.49 29.00
N GLU A 136 12.13 3.20 28.95
CA GLU A 136 13.18 4.14 29.40
C GLU A 136 13.20 5.40 28.54
N LEU A 137 13.04 5.27 27.21
CA LEU A 137 12.93 6.41 26.29
C LEU A 137 11.63 7.21 26.49
N ASP A 138 10.54 6.58 26.90
CA ASP A 138 9.29 7.27 27.24
C ASP A 138 9.48 8.25 28.41
N ALA A 139 10.08 7.77 29.50
CA ALA A 139 10.43 8.62 30.65
C ALA A 139 11.39 9.76 30.29
N ILE A 140 12.32 9.54 29.34
CA ILE A 140 13.18 10.62 28.81
C ILE A 140 12.35 11.64 28.06
N ILE A 141 11.48 11.21 27.13
CA ILE A 141 10.68 12.09 26.26
C ILE A 141 9.65 12.92 27.05
N ASP A 142 9.17 12.42 28.19
CA ASP A 142 8.30 13.18 29.10
C ASP A 142 8.96 14.47 29.61
N THR A 143 10.28 14.45 29.79
CA THR A 143 11.04 15.67 30.11
C THR A 143 11.58 16.35 28.86
N CYS A 144 12.23 15.58 28.00
CA CYS A 144 12.90 16.02 26.77
C CYS A 144 11.92 16.01 25.59
N VAL A 145 10.85 16.80 25.71
CA VAL A 145 9.72 16.81 24.75
C VAL A 145 10.09 17.18 23.31
N TRP A 146 11.29 17.73 23.09
CA TRP A 146 11.82 18.12 21.78
C TRP A 146 13.08 17.34 21.38
N ASP A 147 13.37 16.23 22.06
CA ASP A 147 14.44 15.32 21.67
C ASP A 147 14.01 14.42 20.51
N ALA A 148 14.44 14.80 19.31
CA ALA A 148 14.19 14.04 18.09
C ALA A 148 14.95 12.71 18.05
N ALA A 149 16.14 12.62 18.66
CA ALA A 149 16.98 11.43 18.62
C ALA A 149 16.41 10.32 19.50
N SER A 150 15.96 10.66 20.72
CA SER A 150 15.27 9.69 21.58
C SER A 150 13.96 9.20 20.98
N ARG A 151 13.19 10.08 20.31
CA ARG A 151 11.99 9.68 19.56
C ARG A 151 12.30 8.72 18.42
N GLU A 152 13.38 8.94 17.68
CA GLU A 152 13.81 8.04 16.61
C GLU A 152 14.25 6.67 17.13
N MET A 153 15.02 6.64 18.22
CA MET A 153 15.42 5.38 18.85
C MET A 153 14.20 4.62 19.37
N ARG A 154 13.21 5.33 19.92
CA ARG A 154 11.96 4.72 20.38
C ARG A 154 11.11 4.22 19.21
N ALA A 155 11.08 4.94 18.10
CA ALA A 155 10.45 4.47 16.87
C ALA A 155 11.10 3.20 16.34
N GLU A 156 12.43 3.08 16.40
CA GLU A 156 13.14 1.85 16.06
C GLU A 156 12.73 0.68 16.97
N CYS A 157 12.63 0.90 18.29
CA CYS A 157 12.08 -0.11 19.21
C CYS A 157 10.68 -0.55 18.78
N TRP A 158 9.79 0.39 18.43
CA TRP A 158 8.43 0.06 18.01
C TRP A 158 8.37 -0.72 16.70
N ILE A 159 9.26 -0.43 15.74
CA ILE A 159 9.36 -1.18 14.48
C ILE A 159 9.72 -2.63 14.77
N GLU A 160 10.73 -2.86 15.62
CA GLU A 160 11.19 -4.20 15.99
C GLU A 160 10.13 -4.99 16.80
N LEU A 161 9.31 -4.27 17.57
CA LEU A 161 8.16 -4.85 18.29
C LEU A 161 6.92 -5.06 17.40
N GLY A 162 6.95 -4.63 16.14
CA GLY A 162 5.81 -4.71 15.22
C GLY A 162 4.72 -3.65 15.45
N GLU A 163 4.94 -2.70 16.36
CA GLU A 163 4.03 -1.61 16.74
C GLU A 163 4.19 -0.41 15.80
N VAL A 164 3.99 -0.64 14.50
CA VAL A 164 4.30 0.32 13.42
C VAL A 164 3.55 1.65 13.57
N GLY A 165 2.32 1.63 14.08
CA GLY A 165 1.54 2.85 14.31
C GLY A 165 2.21 3.82 15.30
N LYS A 166 2.78 3.30 16.38
CA LYS A 166 3.52 4.10 17.37
C LYS A 166 4.81 4.67 16.77
N ALA A 167 5.51 3.87 15.97
CA ALA A 167 6.72 4.30 15.27
C ALA A 167 6.45 5.48 14.31
N ILE A 168 5.33 5.45 13.56
CA ILE A 168 4.94 6.56 12.68
C ILE A 168 4.71 7.84 13.48
N GLY A 169 4.04 7.75 14.64
CA GLY A 169 3.81 8.90 15.53
C GLY A 169 5.11 9.56 15.97
N ASP A 170 6.07 8.76 16.44
CA ASP A 170 7.38 9.25 16.87
C ASP A 170 8.20 9.85 15.73
N LEU A 171 8.26 9.19 14.57
CA LEU A 171 9.01 9.69 13.41
C LEU A 171 8.41 10.97 12.83
N LYS A 172 7.07 11.10 12.77
CA LYS A 172 6.41 12.34 12.36
C LYS A 172 6.69 13.49 13.32
N ALA A 173 6.76 13.18 14.61
CA ALA A 173 7.12 14.18 15.60
C ALA A 173 8.60 14.59 15.46
N ALA A 174 9.50 13.62 15.24
CA ALA A 174 10.93 13.86 15.03
C ALA A 174 11.24 14.65 13.74
N SER A 175 10.53 14.38 12.63
CA SER A 175 10.69 15.11 11.37
C SER A 175 10.24 16.59 11.46
N LYS A 176 9.29 16.91 12.33
CA LYS A 176 8.92 18.30 12.63
C LYS A 176 9.94 19.02 13.52
N LEU A 177 10.63 18.27 14.38
CA LEU A 177 11.63 18.80 15.31
C LEU A 177 12.96 19.11 14.62
N ARG A 178 13.36 18.36 13.59
CA ARG A 178 14.59 18.61 12.83
C ARG A 178 14.29 18.91 11.37
N ASN A 179 14.75 20.05 10.88
CA ASN A 179 14.49 20.48 9.50
C ASN A 179 15.34 19.70 8.48
N ASP A 180 16.46 19.14 8.92
CA ASP A 180 17.47 18.41 8.16
C ASP A 180 17.35 16.89 8.35
N ASN A 181 16.15 16.40 8.66
CA ASN A 181 15.95 15.01 9.05
C ASN A 181 15.59 14.10 7.87
N THR A 182 16.50 14.02 6.91
CA THR A 182 16.38 13.17 5.73
C THR A 182 16.12 11.71 6.10
N GLN A 183 16.75 11.21 7.18
CA GLN A 183 16.60 9.84 7.65
C GLN A 183 15.19 9.52 8.19
N ALA A 184 14.56 10.44 8.93
CA ALA A 184 13.20 10.21 9.42
C ALA A 184 12.18 10.10 8.27
N PHE A 185 12.30 10.95 7.25
CA PHE A 185 11.46 10.87 6.05
C PHE A 185 11.67 9.57 5.28
N TYR A 186 12.92 9.12 5.14
CA TYR A 186 13.23 7.82 4.53
C TYR A 186 12.58 6.65 5.30
N LYS A 187 12.72 6.63 6.63
CA LYS A 187 12.12 5.60 7.49
C LYS A 187 10.59 5.62 7.42
N LEU A 188 9.97 6.79 7.49
CA LEU A 188 8.51 6.95 7.32
C LEU A 188 8.04 6.42 5.97
N SER A 189 8.72 6.80 4.89
CA SER A 189 8.40 6.33 3.55
C SER A 189 8.51 4.81 3.43
N THR A 190 9.54 4.21 4.03
CA THR A 190 9.75 2.76 4.03
C THR A 190 8.66 2.05 4.81
N ILE A 191 8.25 2.59 5.95
CA ILE A 191 7.14 2.05 6.74
C ILE A 191 5.84 2.07 5.94
N TYR A 192 5.48 3.22 5.36
CA TYR A 192 4.27 3.34 4.54
C TYR A 192 4.30 2.38 3.35
N TYR A 193 5.46 2.23 2.71
CA TYR A 193 5.65 1.27 1.63
C TYR A 193 5.34 -0.15 2.06
N ASN A 194 5.89 -0.57 3.21
CA ASN A 194 5.67 -1.91 3.75
C ASN A 194 4.22 -2.14 4.20
N LEU A 195 3.50 -1.08 4.58
CA LEU A 195 2.06 -1.11 4.86
C LEU A 195 1.18 -1.12 3.60
N GLY A 196 1.77 -1.04 2.41
CA GLY A 196 1.04 -0.96 1.14
C GLY A 196 0.52 0.44 0.80
N ASP A 197 0.79 1.44 1.64
CA ASP A 197 0.40 2.84 1.41
C ASP A 197 1.43 3.53 0.52
N HIS A 198 1.33 3.24 -0.78
CA HIS A 198 2.25 3.74 -1.81
C HIS A 198 2.15 5.26 -2.00
N GLU A 199 1.00 5.89 -1.73
CA GLU A 199 0.82 7.33 -1.89
C GLU A 199 1.53 8.10 -0.78
N MET A 200 1.30 7.72 0.49
CA MET A 200 2.00 8.32 1.61
C MET A 200 3.50 8.04 1.51
N SER A 201 3.89 6.83 1.13
CA SER A 201 5.30 6.49 0.89
C SER A 201 5.95 7.43 -0.12
N LEU A 202 5.28 7.71 -1.25
CA LEU A 202 5.80 8.59 -2.29
C LEU A 202 5.92 10.04 -1.81
N ASN A 203 4.98 10.51 -1.00
CA ASN A 203 5.01 11.87 -0.46
C ASN A 203 6.18 12.05 0.52
N GLU A 204 6.36 11.13 1.46
CA GLU A 204 7.44 11.23 2.46
C GLU A 204 8.84 11.15 1.81
N VAL A 205 9.04 10.28 0.80
CA VAL A 205 10.35 10.22 0.10
C VAL A 205 10.61 11.44 -0.78
N ARG A 206 9.57 12.14 -1.25
CA ARG A 206 9.74 13.45 -1.92
C ARG A 206 10.23 14.51 -0.94
N GLU A 207 9.69 14.55 0.27
CA GLU A 207 10.21 15.46 1.31
C GLU A 207 11.66 15.09 1.68
N CYS A 208 12.01 13.80 1.72
CA CYS A 208 13.41 13.37 1.86
C CYS A 208 14.32 14.00 0.78
N LEU A 209 13.97 13.84 -0.50
CA LEU A 209 14.77 14.34 -1.62
C LEU A 209 14.74 15.87 -1.78
N LYS A 210 13.74 16.54 -1.19
CA LYS A 210 13.68 18.00 -1.13
C LYS A 210 14.71 18.57 -0.15
N LEU A 211 15.00 17.83 0.93
CA LEU A 211 16.05 18.19 1.88
C LEU A 211 17.44 17.84 1.34
N ASP A 212 17.58 16.66 0.74
CA ASP A 212 18.84 16.20 0.15
C ASP A 212 18.58 15.51 -1.21
N PRO A 213 18.76 16.25 -2.32
CA PRO A 213 18.56 15.71 -3.68
C PRO A 213 19.52 14.57 -4.04
N ASP A 214 20.70 14.51 -3.40
CA ASP A 214 21.75 13.53 -3.71
C ASP A 214 21.69 12.29 -2.80
N HIS A 215 20.68 12.21 -1.94
CA HIS A 215 20.51 11.10 -1.00
C HIS A 215 20.24 9.76 -1.73
N LYS A 216 21.27 8.94 -1.86
CA LYS A 216 21.26 7.68 -2.65
C LYS A 216 20.10 6.74 -2.28
N GLN A 217 19.84 6.50 -0.99
CA GLN A 217 18.79 5.54 -0.57
C GLN A 217 17.38 6.07 -0.90
N CYS A 218 17.04 7.30 -0.50
CA CYS A 218 15.80 7.97 -0.90
C CYS A 218 15.61 8.03 -2.41
N TYR A 219 16.65 8.30 -3.20
CA TYR A 219 16.52 8.35 -4.65
C TYR A 219 16.21 6.97 -5.25
N SER A 220 16.88 5.91 -4.77
CA SER A 220 16.59 4.53 -5.15
C SER A 220 15.15 4.14 -4.79
N HIS A 221 14.74 4.42 -3.55
CA HIS A 221 13.40 4.14 -3.06
C HIS A 221 12.34 4.92 -3.84
N TYR A 222 12.55 6.22 -4.07
CA TYR A 222 11.67 7.06 -4.87
C TYR A 222 11.40 6.48 -6.26
N LYS A 223 12.43 5.96 -6.96
CA LYS A 223 12.23 5.33 -8.28
C LYS A 223 11.29 4.14 -8.19
N GLN A 224 11.49 3.27 -7.20
CA GLN A 224 10.66 2.09 -6.98
C GLN A 224 9.21 2.50 -6.66
N VAL A 225 9.01 3.36 -5.66
CA VAL A 225 7.68 3.81 -5.24
C VAL A 225 6.97 4.57 -6.36
N LYS A 226 7.66 5.46 -7.08
CA LYS A 226 7.08 6.23 -8.19
C LYS A 226 6.58 5.31 -9.31
N LYS A 227 7.36 4.29 -9.69
CA LYS A 227 6.97 3.32 -10.72
C LYS A 227 5.74 2.54 -10.28
N LEU A 228 5.75 2.03 -9.04
CA LEU A 228 4.65 1.26 -8.47
C LEU A 228 3.37 2.10 -8.37
N ASN A 229 3.47 3.31 -7.80
CA ASN A 229 2.36 4.25 -7.66
C ASN A 229 1.72 4.58 -9.01
N LYS A 230 2.53 4.83 -10.06
CA LYS A 230 2.03 5.11 -11.40
C LYS A 230 1.25 3.92 -11.99
N GLN A 231 1.73 2.69 -11.77
CA GLN A 231 1.02 1.49 -12.23
C GLN A 231 -0.32 1.31 -11.52
N ILE A 232 -0.36 1.51 -10.20
CA ILE A 232 -1.59 1.37 -9.40
C ILE A 232 -2.59 2.46 -9.77
N GLN A 233 -2.18 3.74 -9.83
CA GLN A 233 -3.07 4.84 -10.23
C GLN A 233 -3.65 4.63 -11.64
N SER A 234 -2.82 4.23 -12.60
CA SER A 234 -3.29 3.88 -13.95
C SER A 234 -4.27 2.70 -13.96
N ALA A 235 -4.13 1.73 -13.06
CA ALA A 235 -5.06 0.60 -12.96
C ALA A 235 -6.40 1.02 -12.34
N GLU A 236 -6.40 1.90 -11.34
CA GLU A 236 -7.61 2.46 -10.74
C GLU A 236 -8.38 3.36 -11.71
N GLU A 237 -7.68 4.19 -12.51
CA GLU A 237 -8.29 4.98 -13.59
C GLU A 237 -9.04 4.08 -14.61
N LEU A 238 -8.42 2.97 -15.03
CA LEU A 238 -9.06 2.00 -15.93
C LEU A 238 -10.29 1.34 -15.30
N ILE A 239 -10.28 1.10 -13.99
CA ILE A 239 -11.47 0.60 -13.27
C ILE A 239 -12.59 1.65 -13.32
N GLN A 240 -12.28 2.93 -13.13
CA GLN A 240 -13.26 4.02 -13.22
C GLN A 240 -13.84 4.16 -14.63
N GLU A 241 -13.01 3.98 -15.65
CA GLU A 241 -13.41 3.93 -17.07
C GLU A 241 -14.14 2.63 -17.47
N GLN A 242 -14.35 1.69 -16.54
CA GLN A 242 -14.95 0.37 -16.77
C GLN A 242 -14.15 -0.54 -17.72
N ARG A 243 -12.88 -0.23 -17.97
CA ARG A 243 -11.94 -1.01 -18.79
C ARG A 243 -11.24 -2.08 -17.95
N PHE A 244 -12.04 -3.01 -17.44
CA PHE A 244 -11.61 -3.96 -16.42
C PHE A 244 -10.54 -4.97 -16.88
N GLU A 245 -10.56 -5.42 -18.14
CA GLU A 245 -9.55 -6.36 -18.65
C GLU A 245 -8.14 -5.74 -18.66
N GLU A 246 -8.04 -4.48 -19.07
CA GLU A 246 -6.78 -3.73 -19.05
C GLU A 246 -6.32 -3.44 -17.62
N ALA A 247 -7.26 -3.14 -16.72
CA ALA A 247 -6.96 -2.98 -15.30
C ALA A 247 -6.37 -4.26 -14.68
N VAL A 248 -6.90 -5.43 -15.04
CA VAL A 248 -6.33 -6.73 -14.60
C VAL A 248 -4.89 -6.88 -15.05
N SER A 249 -4.59 -6.60 -16.33
CA SER A 249 -3.21 -6.66 -16.85
C SER A 249 -2.26 -5.69 -16.13
N LYS A 250 -2.74 -4.50 -15.74
CA LYS A 250 -1.93 -3.55 -14.94
C LYS A 250 -1.65 -4.08 -13.54
N TYR A 251 -2.64 -4.66 -12.85
CA TYR A 251 -2.42 -5.22 -11.51
C TYR A 251 -1.52 -6.46 -11.52
N GLU A 252 -1.55 -7.27 -12.57
CA GLU A 252 -0.55 -8.34 -12.76
C GLU A 252 0.88 -7.78 -12.90
N ALA A 253 1.04 -6.63 -13.57
CA ALA A 253 2.33 -5.95 -13.67
C ALA A 253 2.79 -5.32 -12.36
N VAL A 254 1.86 -4.85 -11.50
CA VAL A 254 2.15 -4.38 -10.13
C VAL A 254 2.79 -5.51 -9.32
N MET A 255 2.20 -6.71 -9.35
CA MET A 255 2.74 -7.89 -8.64
C MET A 255 4.14 -8.31 -9.13
N LYS A 256 4.44 -8.10 -10.41
CA LYS A 256 5.79 -8.35 -10.96
C LYS A 256 6.79 -7.27 -10.55
N THR A 257 6.32 -6.04 -10.38
CA THR A 257 7.17 -4.89 -10.03
C THR A 257 7.56 -4.90 -8.56
N GLU A 258 6.64 -5.35 -7.69
CA GLU A 258 6.92 -5.54 -6.26
C GLU A 258 6.45 -6.92 -5.78
N PRO A 259 7.33 -7.94 -5.84
CA PRO A 259 7.01 -9.30 -5.39
C PRO A 259 7.27 -9.53 -3.89
N ASN A 260 8.06 -8.67 -3.23
CA ASN A 260 8.54 -8.97 -1.87
C ASN A 260 7.54 -8.52 -0.79
N VAL A 261 6.90 -7.38 -0.99
CA VAL A 261 5.91 -6.86 -0.04
C VAL A 261 4.54 -7.51 -0.29
N HIS A 262 4.18 -8.45 0.58
CA HIS A 262 2.95 -9.25 0.46
C HIS A 262 1.67 -8.39 0.30
N LEU A 263 1.60 -7.24 0.96
CA LEU A 263 0.44 -6.35 0.93
C LEU A 263 0.11 -5.83 -0.48
N PHE A 264 1.10 -5.54 -1.32
CA PHE A 264 0.84 -5.14 -2.71
C PHE A 264 0.31 -6.30 -3.56
N SER A 265 0.79 -7.52 -3.34
CA SER A 265 0.23 -8.72 -3.98
C SER A 265 -1.22 -8.96 -3.54
N LEU A 266 -1.52 -8.79 -2.25
CA LEU A 266 -2.88 -8.93 -1.74
C LEU A 266 -3.83 -7.87 -2.33
N LEU A 267 -3.40 -6.61 -2.34
CA LEU A 267 -4.13 -5.50 -2.96
C LEU A 267 -4.43 -5.79 -4.44
N ALA A 268 -3.40 -6.15 -5.22
CA ALA A 268 -3.55 -6.45 -6.63
C ALA A 268 -4.53 -7.61 -6.88
N LYS A 269 -4.42 -8.72 -6.13
CA LYS A 269 -5.36 -9.86 -6.23
C LYS A 269 -6.79 -9.45 -5.89
N ALA A 270 -6.99 -8.68 -4.83
CA ALA A 270 -8.32 -8.20 -4.44
C ALA A 270 -8.95 -7.32 -5.54
N ARG A 271 -8.16 -6.41 -6.12
CA ARG A 271 -8.61 -5.55 -7.23
C ARG A 271 -8.87 -6.30 -8.52
N ILE A 272 -8.06 -7.31 -8.86
CA ILE A 272 -8.31 -8.21 -9.99
C ILE A 272 -9.65 -8.96 -9.81
N CYS A 273 -9.90 -9.52 -8.62
CA CYS A 273 -11.17 -10.19 -8.32
C CYS A 273 -12.37 -9.25 -8.47
N HIS A 274 -12.24 -8.00 -8.01
CA HIS A 274 -13.27 -6.98 -8.22
C HIS A 274 -13.49 -6.67 -9.71
N ALA A 275 -12.42 -6.43 -10.48
CA ALA A 275 -12.53 -6.15 -11.91
C ALA A 275 -13.21 -7.30 -12.67
N LEU A 276 -12.83 -8.56 -12.39
CA LEU A 276 -13.42 -9.74 -13.02
C LEU A 276 -14.91 -9.94 -12.66
N SER A 277 -15.32 -9.60 -11.43
CA SER A 277 -16.73 -9.68 -11.05
C SER A 277 -17.56 -8.63 -11.79
N GLN A 278 -17.03 -7.41 -11.97
CA GLN A 278 -17.70 -6.35 -12.73
C GLN A 278 -17.80 -6.69 -14.22
N VAL A 279 -16.77 -7.29 -14.83
CA VAL A 279 -16.86 -7.79 -16.23
C VAL A 279 -18.05 -8.74 -16.40
N ARG A 280 -18.20 -9.70 -15.47
CA ARG A 280 -19.34 -10.64 -15.49
C ARG A 280 -20.68 -9.92 -15.36
N ILE A 281 -20.77 -8.91 -14.49
CA ILE A 281 -21.98 -8.10 -14.30
C ILE A 281 -22.29 -7.27 -15.55
N ILE A 282 -21.29 -6.64 -16.17
CA ILE A 282 -21.47 -5.87 -17.41
C ILE A 282 -21.95 -6.79 -18.52
N ILE A 283 -21.31 -7.94 -18.74
CA ILE A 283 -21.75 -8.90 -19.76
C ILE A 283 -23.21 -9.30 -19.50
N ALA A 284 -23.59 -9.57 -18.25
CA ALA A 284 -24.97 -9.90 -17.88
C ALA A 284 -25.93 -8.72 -18.14
N ARG A 285 -25.56 -7.49 -17.77
CA ARG A 285 -26.37 -6.28 -17.96
C ARG A 285 -26.51 -5.91 -19.42
N THR A 286 -25.45 -5.97 -20.22
CA THR A 286 -25.49 -5.69 -21.66
C THR A 286 -26.31 -6.74 -22.38
N ALA A 287 -26.21 -8.02 -21.97
CA ALA A 287 -27.09 -9.07 -22.47
C ALA A 287 -28.57 -8.78 -22.12
N VAL A 288 -28.88 -8.40 -20.87
CA VAL A 288 -30.24 -8.05 -20.45
C VAL A 288 -30.73 -6.75 -21.13
N GLY A 289 -29.89 -5.74 -21.30
CA GLY A 289 -30.22 -4.45 -21.91
C GLY A 289 -30.42 -4.54 -23.42
N LEU A 290 -29.61 -5.33 -24.13
CA LEU A 290 -29.86 -5.67 -25.53
C LEU A 290 -31.17 -6.46 -25.71
N LEU A 291 -31.57 -7.25 -24.69
CA LEU A 291 -32.87 -7.92 -24.66
C LEU A 291 -34.03 -6.96 -24.31
N PHE A 292 -33.79 -5.95 -23.47
CA PHE A 292 -34.77 -4.92 -23.07
C PHE A 292 -35.06 -3.91 -24.18
N ILE A 293 -34.02 -3.46 -24.91
CA ILE A 293 -34.15 -2.55 -26.07
C ILE A 293 -34.87 -3.22 -27.24
N LYS A 294 -34.82 -4.55 -27.35
CA LYS A 294 -35.67 -5.30 -28.28
C LYS A 294 -37.14 -5.43 -27.82
N HIS A 295 -37.46 -5.11 -26.58
CA HIS A 295 -38.78 -5.37 -25.97
C HIS A 295 -39.33 -4.19 -25.16
N SER A 296 -39.09 -2.95 -25.58
CA SER A 296 -40.00 -1.86 -25.19
C SER A 296 -41.34 -2.07 -25.89
N GLU A 297 -42.25 -2.79 -25.23
CA GLU A 297 -43.66 -2.40 -25.02
C GLU A 297 -44.34 -3.42 -24.10
N GLY A 298 -44.41 -3.06 -22.82
CA GLY A 298 -45.37 -3.57 -21.83
C GLY A 298 -45.22 -5.03 -21.37
N ASP A 299 -45.93 -5.32 -20.28
CA ASP A 299 -46.62 -6.60 -20.10
C ASP A 299 -45.93 -7.76 -19.35
N ARG A 300 -46.79 -8.63 -18.82
CA ARG A 300 -46.61 -9.83 -17.97
C ARG A 300 -45.48 -10.80 -18.39
N GLN A 301 -44.89 -10.63 -19.58
CA GLN A 301 -43.75 -11.35 -20.14
C GLN A 301 -42.42 -11.13 -19.41
N ILE A 302 -42.26 -10.06 -18.63
CA ILE A 302 -41.01 -9.80 -17.88
C ILE A 302 -40.78 -10.87 -16.79
N LYS A 303 -41.85 -11.39 -16.18
CA LYS A 303 -41.78 -12.48 -15.19
C LYS A 303 -41.44 -13.84 -15.81
N GLU A 304 -42.02 -14.18 -16.96
CA GLU A 304 -41.67 -15.39 -17.71
C GLU A 304 -40.28 -15.31 -18.34
N GLY A 305 -39.84 -14.11 -18.73
CA GLY A 305 -38.50 -13.82 -19.23
C GLY A 305 -37.41 -14.05 -18.18
N LEU A 306 -37.73 -13.84 -16.90
CA LEU A 306 -36.82 -14.08 -15.78
C LEU A 306 -36.60 -15.59 -15.52
N GLU A 307 -37.68 -16.39 -15.55
CA GLU A 307 -37.59 -17.86 -15.47
C GLU A 307 -36.89 -18.48 -16.70
N LYS A 308 -37.11 -17.89 -17.88
CA LYS A 308 -36.42 -18.29 -19.12
C LYS A 308 -34.94 -17.90 -19.11
N ALA A 309 -34.58 -16.74 -18.54
CA ALA A 309 -33.19 -16.29 -18.39
C ALA A 309 -32.39 -17.18 -17.43
N GLN A 310 -32.99 -17.65 -16.33
CA GLN A 310 -32.39 -18.66 -15.46
C GLN A 310 -32.19 -20.01 -16.18
N ARG A 311 -33.14 -20.41 -17.03
CA ARG A 311 -33.02 -21.60 -17.91
C ARG A 311 -31.90 -21.45 -18.94
N LEU A 312 -31.73 -20.26 -19.51
CA LEU A 312 -30.67 -19.91 -20.46
C LEU A 312 -29.29 -19.78 -19.80
N LEU A 313 -29.20 -19.32 -18.55
CA LEU A 313 -27.96 -19.34 -17.77
C LEU A 313 -27.49 -20.79 -17.54
N LYS A 314 -28.43 -21.69 -17.23
CA LYS A 314 -28.18 -23.14 -17.11
C LYS A 314 -27.77 -23.75 -18.46
N GLN A 315 -28.30 -23.27 -19.58
CA GLN A 315 -27.84 -23.60 -20.94
C GLN A 315 -26.47 -22.98 -21.31
N SER A 316 -26.10 -21.81 -20.79
CA SER A 316 -24.78 -21.18 -21.08
C SER A 316 -23.61 -21.92 -20.43
N ARG A 317 -23.90 -22.69 -19.37
CA ARG A 317 -22.95 -23.62 -18.76
C ARG A 317 -22.85 -24.96 -19.51
N LYS A 318 -23.79 -25.25 -20.43
CA LYS A 318 -23.78 -26.44 -21.29
C LYS A 318 -22.89 -26.24 -22.52
N ARG A 319 -22.10 -27.26 -22.85
CA ARG A 319 -21.21 -27.26 -24.02
C ARG A 319 -22.05 -27.35 -25.30
N ASP A 320 -21.87 -26.43 -26.25
CA ASP A 320 -22.59 -26.46 -27.54
C ASP A 320 -21.78 -27.20 -28.62
N TYR A 321 -22.04 -28.49 -28.78
CA TYR A 321 -21.33 -29.36 -29.72
C TYR A 321 -21.48 -28.93 -31.20
N TYR A 322 -22.61 -28.32 -31.60
CA TYR A 322 -22.80 -27.83 -32.97
C TYR A 322 -21.91 -26.62 -33.25
N LYS A 323 -21.75 -25.75 -32.26
CA LYS A 323 -20.88 -24.58 -32.34
C LYS A 323 -19.40 -24.97 -32.34
N ILE A 324 -19.01 -26.01 -31.60
CA ILE A 324 -17.64 -26.54 -31.59
C ILE A 324 -17.24 -27.04 -32.99
N LEU A 325 -18.13 -27.75 -33.68
CA LEU A 325 -17.88 -28.24 -35.04
C LEU A 325 -18.20 -27.20 -36.14
N GLY A 326 -18.80 -26.06 -35.79
CA GLY A 326 -19.19 -25.02 -36.76
C GLY A 326 -20.27 -25.47 -37.75
N VAL A 327 -21.17 -26.36 -37.33
CA VAL A 327 -22.22 -26.94 -38.17
C VAL A 327 -23.61 -26.50 -37.70
N LYS A 328 -24.58 -26.44 -38.61
CA LYS A 328 -25.98 -26.12 -38.26
C LYS A 328 -26.62 -27.27 -37.48
N ARG A 329 -27.63 -27.00 -36.65
CA ARG A 329 -28.40 -28.04 -35.93
C ARG A 329 -29.10 -29.03 -36.86
N THR A 330 -29.42 -28.61 -38.08
CA THR A 330 -29.99 -29.46 -39.15
C THR A 330 -28.94 -30.25 -39.92
N ALA A 331 -27.64 -30.14 -39.56
CA ALA A 331 -26.57 -30.77 -40.31
C ALA A 331 -26.70 -32.30 -40.32
N GLN A 332 -26.52 -32.87 -41.49
CA GLN A 332 -26.55 -34.32 -41.65
C GLN A 332 -25.26 -34.95 -41.13
N LYS A 333 -25.30 -36.25 -40.76
CA LYS A 333 -24.14 -37.00 -40.26
C LYS A 333 -22.90 -36.85 -41.15
N LYS A 334 -23.08 -36.82 -42.48
CA LYS A 334 -22.00 -36.60 -43.45
C LYS A 334 -21.31 -35.23 -43.31
N GLU A 335 -22.08 -34.18 -43.05
CA GLU A 335 -21.57 -32.80 -42.89
C GLU A 335 -20.83 -32.64 -41.56
N ILE A 336 -21.34 -33.25 -40.49
CA ILE A 336 -20.70 -33.28 -39.16
C ILE A 336 -19.34 -33.97 -39.24
N ILE A 337 -19.25 -35.12 -39.92
CA ILE A 337 -17.99 -35.85 -40.11
C ILE A 337 -17.01 -35.02 -40.96
N LYS A 338 -17.50 -34.31 -41.99
CA LYS A 338 -16.66 -33.43 -42.83
C LYS A 338 -16.07 -32.27 -42.02
N ALA A 339 -16.88 -31.64 -41.17
CA ALA A 339 -16.44 -30.55 -40.30
C ALA A 339 -15.44 -31.03 -39.23
N TYR A 340 -15.71 -32.19 -38.61
CA TYR A 340 -14.79 -32.84 -37.69
C TYR A 340 -13.43 -33.10 -38.33
N ARG A 341 -13.37 -33.71 -39.52
CA ARG A 341 -12.09 -34.01 -40.19
C ARG A 341 -11.26 -32.75 -40.42
N LYS A 342 -11.90 -31.66 -40.87
CA LYS A 342 -11.23 -30.38 -41.10
C LYS A 342 -10.65 -29.80 -39.81
N LEU A 343 -11.44 -29.80 -38.73
CA LEU A 343 -11.03 -29.22 -37.45
C LEU A 343 -10.02 -30.11 -36.70
N ALA A 344 -10.17 -31.43 -36.78
CA ALA A 344 -9.22 -32.39 -36.21
C ALA A 344 -7.85 -32.29 -36.89
N GLN A 345 -7.81 -32.11 -38.22
CA GLN A 345 -6.56 -31.87 -38.94
C GLN A 345 -5.93 -30.53 -38.55
N GLN A 346 -6.74 -29.48 -38.35
CA GLN A 346 -6.24 -28.15 -37.98
C GLN A 346 -5.70 -28.10 -36.54
N TRP A 347 -6.41 -28.71 -35.59
CA TRP A 347 -6.11 -28.66 -34.16
C TRP A 347 -5.41 -29.92 -33.64
N HIS A 348 -4.81 -30.73 -34.52
CA HIS A 348 -4.01 -31.87 -34.09
C HIS A 348 -2.81 -31.38 -33.26
N PRO A 349 -2.54 -31.93 -32.06
CA PRO A 349 -1.45 -31.46 -31.20
C PRO A 349 -0.06 -31.53 -31.85
N ASP A 350 0.14 -32.41 -32.83
CA ASP A 350 1.41 -32.53 -33.57
C ASP A 350 1.69 -31.35 -34.50
N ASN A 351 0.69 -30.52 -34.82
CA ASN A 351 0.90 -29.31 -35.61
C ASN A 351 1.53 -28.17 -34.79
N PHE A 352 1.66 -28.33 -33.46
CA PHE A 352 2.11 -27.27 -32.54
C PHE A 352 3.37 -27.72 -31.79
N GLN A 353 4.46 -26.98 -31.97
CA GLN A 353 5.76 -27.26 -31.33
C GLN A 353 5.87 -26.62 -29.93
N ASP A 354 5.18 -25.50 -29.69
CA ASP A 354 5.20 -24.81 -28.41
C ASP A 354 4.37 -25.56 -27.34
N PRO A 355 4.89 -25.80 -26.12
CA PRO A 355 4.18 -26.55 -25.08
C PRO A 355 2.85 -25.93 -24.63
N VAL A 356 2.73 -24.59 -24.64
CA VAL A 356 1.51 -23.88 -24.23
C VAL A 356 0.47 -23.96 -25.35
N GLU A 357 0.89 -23.80 -26.59
CA GLU A 357 0.00 -23.95 -27.76
C GLU A 357 -0.45 -25.39 -27.95
N LYS A 358 0.44 -26.36 -27.74
CA LYS A 358 0.12 -27.79 -27.77
C LYS A 358 -0.95 -28.15 -26.74
N LYS A 359 -0.83 -27.66 -25.51
CA LYS A 359 -1.86 -27.86 -24.46
C LYS A 359 -3.20 -27.20 -24.80
N LYS A 360 -3.20 -26.07 -25.52
CA LYS A 360 -4.43 -25.43 -26.04
C LYS A 360 -5.04 -26.24 -27.18
N ALA A 361 -4.22 -26.78 -28.08
CA ALA A 361 -4.64 -27.63 -29.18
C ALA A 361 -5.23 -28.94 -28.67
N GLU A 362 -4.61 -29.58 -27.67
CA GLU A 362 -5.12 -30.78 -26.99
C GLU A 362 -6.53 -30.57 -26.43
N LYS A 363 -6.77 -29.48 -25.70
CA LYS A 363 -8.11 -29.17 -25.17
C LYS A 363 -9.14 -29.02 -26.29
N LYS A 364 -8.80 -28.27 -27.35
CA LYS A 364 -9.70 -28.09 -28.49
C LYS A 364 -9.95 -29.40 -29.23
N PHE A 365 -8.93 -30.24 -29.36
CA PHE A 365 -9.05 -31.54 -30.02
C PHE A 365 -10.00 -32.47 -29.25
N ILE A 366 -9.92 -32.48 -27.91
CA ILE A 366 -10.85 -33.20 -27.04
C ILE A 366 -12.28 -32.70 -27.25
N ASP A 367 -12.50 -31.37 -27.23
CA ASP A 367 -13.82 -30.78 -27.43
C ASP A 367 -14.40 -31.13 -28.82
N ILE A 368 -13.57 -31.10 -29.87
CA ILE A 368 -13.93 -31.47 -31.26
C ILE A 368 -14.31 -32.96 -31.35
N ALA A 369 -13.58 -33.84 -30.65
CA ALA A 369 -13.85 -35.27 -30.61
C ALA A 369 -15.18 -35.59 -29.89
N GLN A 370 -15.39 -34.99 -28.71
CA GLN A 370 -16.64 -35.11 -27.95
C GLN A 370 -17.83 -34.61 -28.76
N ALA A 371 -17.68 -33.47 -29.46
CA ALA A 371 -18.72 -32.94 -30.32
C ALA A 371 -19.08 -33.89 -31.48
N LYS A 372 -18.09 -34.58 -32.06
CA LYS A 372 -18.36 -35.60 -33.09
C LYS A 372 -19.07 -36.81 -32.50
N GLU A 373 -18.71 -37.26 -31.31
CA GLU A 373 -19.35 -38.40 -30.65
C GLU A 373 -20.83 -38.14 -30.39
N VAL A 374 -21.13 -37.04 -29.69
CA VAL A 374 -22.51 -36.66 -29.33
C VAL A 374 -23.38 -36.40 -30.57
N LEU A 375 -22.83 -35.78 -31.62
CA LEU A 375 -23.64 -35.39 -32.79
C LEU A 375 -23.76 -36.48 -33.88
N THR A 376 -22.97 -37.55 -33.82
CA THR A 376 -23.06 -38.65 -34.80
C THR A 376 -23.82 -39.87 -34.29
N ASP A 377 -24.03 -39.97 -32.98
CA ASP A 377 -24.91 -40.93 -32.32
C ASP A 377 -26.35 -40.37 -32.27
N PRO A 378 -27.36 -41.07 -32.84
CA PRO A 378 -28.74 -40.59 -32.87
C PRO A 378 -29.36 -40.38 -31.48
N GLU A 379 -29.05 -41.23 -30.51
CA GLU A 379 -29.63 -41.17 -29.17
C GLU A 379 -29.01 -40.03 -28.36
N MET A 380 -27.67 -39.90 -28.40
CA MET A 380 -26.98 -38.80 -27.72
C MET A 380 -27.31 -37.45 -28.34
N ARG A 381 -27.41 -37.38 -29.67
CA ARG A 381 -27.83 -36.16 -30.37
C ARG A 381 -29.25 -35.77 -29.97
N THR A 382 -30.15 -36.74 -29.87
CA THR A 382 -31.52 -36.52 -29.43
C THR A 382 -31.55 -36.00 -28.00
N LYS A 383 -30.86 -36.64 -27.05
CA LYS A 383 -30.75 -36.17 -25.66
C LYS A 383 -30.21 -34.75 -25.57
N PHE A 384 -29.15 -34.46 -26.34
CA PHE A 384 -28.55 -33.13 -26.44
C PHE A 384 -29.49 -32.08 -27.01
N ASP A 385 -30.24 -32.42 -28.07
CA ASP A 385 -31.25 -31.53 -28.67
C ASP A 385 -32.46 -31.30 -27.75
N HIS A 386 -32.80 -32.26 -26.88
CA HIS A 386 -33.78 -32.12 -25.81
C HIS A 386 -33.23 -31.35 -24.59
N GLY A 387 -31.97 -30.93 -24.66
CA GLY A 387 -31.35 -30.07 -23.66
C GLY A 387 -30.77 -30.81 -22.46
N GLU A 388 -30.48 -32.11 -22.57
CA GLU A 388 -29.70 -32.92 -21.62
C GLU A 388 -28.29 -33.14 -22.19
N ASP A 389 -27.23 -32.81 -21.45
CA ASP A 389 -25.86 -32.99 -21.97
C ASP A 389 -25.36 -34.40 -21.62
N PRO A 390 -25.18 -35.31 -22.61
CA PRO A 390 -24.82 -36.70 -22.34
C PRO A 390 -23.43 -36.88 -21.73
N MET A 391 -22.60 -35.83 -21.77
CA MET A 391 -21.22 -35.84 -21.26
C MET A 391 -21.02 -34.95 -20.04
N ASP A 392 -22.10 -34.49 -19.38
CA ASP A 392 -22.03 -33.66 -18.16
C ASP A 392 -21.55 -34.51 -16.96
N PRO A 393 -20.43 -34.16 -16.28
CA PRO A 393 -19.92 -34.91 -15.14
C PRO A 393 -20.90 -35.06 -13.97
N GLU A 394 -21.82 -34.11 -13.79
CA GLU A 394 -22.86 -34.18 -12.74
C GLU A 394 -24.00 -35.15 -13.09
N SER A 395 -24.21 -35.45 -14.38
CA SER A 395 -25.26 -36.37 -14.83
C SER A 395 -24.89 -37.86 -14.70
N GLN A 396 -23.59 -38.18 -14.54
CA GLN A 396 -23.10 -39.57 -14.42
C GLN A 396 -23.16 -40.13 -12.99
N GLN A 397 -23.50 -39.33 -11.98
CA GLN A 397 -23.67 -39.80 -10.59
C GLN A 397 -25.10 -40.27 -10.25
N GLY A 398 -26.04 -40.20 -11.20
CA GLY A 398 -27.48 -40.30 -10.93
C GLY A 398 -28.22 -41.58 -11.36
N HIS A 399 -27.58 -42.58 -11.98
CA HIS A 399 -28.29 -43.80 -12.38
C HIS A 399 -27.48 -45.09 -12.15
N SER A 400 -27.83 -45.79 -11.07
CA SER A 400 -27.60 -47.23 -10.91
C SER A 400 -28.78 -48.02 -11.51
N PHE A 401 -28.46 -49.17 -12.13
CA PHE A 401 -29.32 -50.27 -12.61
C PHE A 401 -30.06 -50.06 -13.96
N HIS A 402 -30.09 -50.96 -14.96
CA HIS A 402 -29.65 -52.35 -15.10
C HIS A 402 -29.65 -52.76 -16.60
N GLY A 403 -28.71 -53.62 -17.03
CA GLY A 403 -28.87 -54.48 -18.22
C GLY A 403 -28.17 -54.08 -19.52
N GLY A 404 -27.11 -54.81 -19.89
CA GLY A 404 -26.52 -54.80 -21.23
C GLY A 404 -25.04 -54.42 -21.27
N SER A 405 -24.18 -55.43 -21.32
CA SER A 405 -22.73 -55.33 -21.38
C SER A 405 -22.21 -54.52 -22.57
N GLN A 406 -21.63 -53.36 -22.30
CA GLN A 406 -20.49 -52.81 -23.07
C GLN A 406 -19.66 -51.92 -22.16
N HIS A 407 -18.43 -52.35 -21.88
CA HIS A 407 -17.44 -51.59 -21.14
C HIS A 407 -17.25 -50.21 -21.79
N PHE A 408 -17.59 -49.14 -21.06
CA PHE A 408 -17.21 -47.78 -21.43
C PHE A 408 -15.74 -47.59 -21.02
N GLN A 409 -14.83 -48.09 -21.85
CA GLN A 409 -13.40 -47.76 -21.74
C GLN A 409 -13.24 -46.27 -22.09
N GLY A 410 -12.64 -45.51 -21.16
CA GLY A 410 -12.33 -44.11 -21.35
C GLY A 410 -11.62 -43.87 -22.69
N PHE A 411 -12.19 -42.99 -23.50
CA PHE A 411 -11.60 -42.55 -24.75
C PHE A 411 -10.30 -41.80 -24.45
N ASN A 412 -9.19 -42.52 -24.54
CA ASN A 412 -7.85 -41.97 -24.43
C ASN A 412 -7.25 -41.94 -25.85
N PRO A 413 -7.37 -40.83 -26.61
CA PRO A 413 -6.98 -40.77 -28.02
C PRO A 413 -5.46 -40.88 -28.25
N PHE A 414 -4.67 -40.94 -27.16
CA PHE A 414 -3.22 -41.07 -27.17
C PHE A 414 -2.72 -42.37 -26.49
N GLY A 415 -3.63 -43.29 -26.15
CA GLY A 415 -3.30 -44.60 -25.57
C GLY A 415 -3.22 -45.71 -26.62
N SER A 416 -2.18 -46.53 -26.57
CA SER A 416 -1.96 -47.70 -27.42
C SER A 416 -2.99 -48.80 -27.14
N GLY A 417 -4.13 -48.73 -27.84
CA GLY A 417 -5.17 -49.76 -27.93
C GLY A 417 -5.59 -49.99 -29.40
N PRO A 418 -6.36 -51.03 -29.73
CA PRO A 418 -6.28 -51.75 -31.01
C PRO A 418 -6.84 -51.02 -32.24
N PHE A 419 -7.23 -49.75 -32.12
CA PHE A 419 -7.77 -48.97 -33.23
C PHE A 419 -6.67 -48.22 -33.98
N ASN A 420 -6.07 -48.90 -34.94
CA ASN A 420 -5.17 -48.32 -35.92
C ASN A 420 -6.00 -47.57 -36.99
N PHE A 421 -6.03 -46.24 -36.95
CA PHE A 421 -6.71 -45.44 -37.98
C PHE A 421 -5.79 -45.23 -39.19
N LYS A 422 -5.92 -46.07 -40.23
CA LYS A 422 -5.37 -45.79 -41.57
C LYS A 422 -6.33 -44.90 -42.34
N PHE A 423 -5.85 -43.78 -42.87
CA PHE A 423 -6.58 -42.95 -43.84
C PHE A 423 -5.84 -42.96 -45.18
N ASN A 424 -6.47 -43.54 -46.21
CA ASN A 424 -6.06 -43.34 -47.60
C ASN A 424 -6.64 -42.00 -48.09
N PHE A 425 -5.78 -41.16 -48.63
CA PHE A 425 -6.16 -39.98 -49.41
C PHE A 425 -5.99 -40.34 -50.88
N ASN A 426 -7.07 -40.24 -51.65
CA ASN A 426 -7.00 -40.09 -53.11
C ASN A 426 -7.04 -38.61 -53.45
#